data_AF-A0A227JFP6-F1
#
_entry.id   AF-A0A227JFP6-F1
#
_cell.length_a   1.000
_cell.length_b   1.000
_cell.length_c   1.000
_cell.angle_alpha   90.00
_cell.angle_beta   90.00
_cell.angle_gamma   90.00
#
_symmetry.space_group_name_H-M   'P 1'
#
loop_
_entity.id
_entity.type
_entity.pdbx_description
1 polymer ?
#
loop_
_entity_poly.entity_id
_entity_poly.type
_entity_poly.pdbx_seq_one_letter_code
_entity_poly.pdbx_strand_id
1 'polypeptide(L)'
;TQWRFGVAEGMSYIDNITYIEGTEMEEKGYTPSNLLNYLDFSLDVNVGDLFNQKDWENMWVGYSLHHRSAIFENASQFGRIKGGSNYNTIYFQYEF
;
A
#
# COMPACT_ATOMS: atom_id res chain seq x y z
N THR A 1 -17.22 13.91 13.30
CA THR A 1 -16.60 13.04 12.29
C THR A 1 -15.31 12.48 12.79
N GLN A 2 -15.35 11.21 13.17
CA GLN A 2 -14.22 10.39 13.56
C GLN A 2 -13.40 10.00 12.33
N TRP A 3 -12.08 9.94 12.56
CA TRP A 3 -11.09 9.59 11.56
C TRP A 3 -10.20 8.47 12.11
N ARG A 4 -9.76 7.56 11.24
CA ARG A 4 -8.71 6.58 11.56
C ARG A 4 -7.52 6.80 10.64
N PHE A 5 -6.34 6.65 11.23
CA PHE A 5 -5.07 6.70 10.52
C PHE A 5 -4.34 5.38 10.78
N GLY A 6 -4.01 4.67 9.72
CA GLY A 6 -3.27 3.42 9.78
C GLY A 6 -1.87 3.57 9.20
N VAL A 7 -0.90 2.91 9.84
CA VAL A 7 0.46 2.75 9.31
C VAL A 7 0.92 1.33 9.59
N ALA A 8 1.55 0.69 8.60
CA ALA A 8 2.25 -0.57 8.80
C ALA A 8 3.53 -0.63 7.94
N GLU A 9 4.51 -1.42 8.39
CA GLU A 9 5.71 -1.74 7.61
C GLU A 9 6.03 -3.22 7.71
N GLY A 10 6.71 -3.77 6.71
CA GLY A 10 7.16 -5.15 6.75
C GLY A 10 7.84 -5.62 5.48
N MET A 11 7.91 -6.94 5.32
CA MET A 11 8.45 -7.60 4.13
C MET A 11 7.33 -8.29 3.35
N SER A 12 7.47 -8.30 2.03
CA SER A 12 6.54 -8.90 1.08
C SER A 12 7.30 -9.81 0.11
N TYR A 13 6.76 -11.00 -0.15
CA TYR A 13 7.28 -11.93 -1.14
C TYR A 13 6.22 -12.20 -2.21
N ILE A 14 6.63 -12.14 -3.48
CA ILE A 14 5.77 -12.46 -4.62
C ILE A 14 6.37 -13.57 -5.47
N ASP A 15 5.50 -14.44 -6.00
CA ASP A 15 5.92 -15.52 -6.90
C ASP A 15 6.13 -14.99 -8.33
N ASN A 16 5.29 -14.04 -8.76
CA ASN A 16 5.33 -13.45 -10.10
C ASN A 16 5.29 -11.93 -10.02
N ILE A 17 6.14 -11.26 -10.81
CA ILE A 17 6.16 -9.80 -10.94
C ILE A 17 4.83 -9.34 -11.54
N THR A 18 4.19 -8.37 -10.90
CA THR A 18 2.91 -7.84 -11.39
C THR A 18 3.15 -7.01 -12.65
N TYR A 19 2.11 -6.85 -13.47
CA TYR A 19 2.19 -6.01 -14.67
C TYR A 19 2.68 -4.59 -14.33
N ILE A 20 2.13 -3.98 -13.27
CA ILE A 20 2.49 -2.63 -12.83
C ILE A 20 3.98 -2.56 -12.45
N GLU A 21 4.44 -3.49 -11.61
CA GLU A 21 5.85 -3.54 -11.18
C GLU A 21 6.79 -3.77 -12.37
N GLY A 22 6.43 -4.68 -13.29
CA GLY A 22 7.19 -4.97 -14.49
C GLY A 22 7.34 -3.74 -15.38
N THR A 23 6.22 -3.06 -15.69
CA THR A 23 6.25 -1.84 -16.52
C THR A 23 7.08 -0.72 -15.89
N GLU A 24 6.93 -0.47 -14.59
CA GLU A 24 7.73 0.56 -13.90
C GLU A 24 9.22 0.22 -13.87
N MET A 25 9.56 -1.06 -13.71
CA MET A 25 10.95 -1.52 -13.70
C MET A 25 11.58 -1.45 -15.08
N GLU A 26 10.86 -1.83 -16.13
CA GLU A 26 11.31 -1.72 -17.52
C GLU A 26 11.59 -0.26 -17.89
N GLU A 27 10.68 0.65 -17.57
CA GLU A 27 10.87 2.10 -17.79
C GLU A 27 12.13 2.63 -17.10
N LYS A 28 12.45 2.11 -15.90
CA LYS A 28 13.60 2.53 -15.10
C LYS A 28 14.88 1.72 -15.37
N GLY A 29 14.80 0.69 -16.23
CA GLY A 29 15.89 -0.24 -16.53
C GLY A 29 16.41 -0.96 -15.27
N TYR A 30 15.49 -1.45 -14.44
CA TYR A 30 15.79 -2.16 -13.19
C TYR A 30 15.47 -3.64 -13.28
N THR A 31 16.18 -4.45 -12.50
CA THR A 31 15.93 -5.89 -12.41
C THR A 31 14.97 -6.16 -11.24
N PRO A 32 13.85 -6.87 -11.49
CA PRO A 32 12.90 -7.20 -10.43
C PRO A 32 13.48 -8.03 -9.29
N SER A 33 12.97 -7.78 -8.08
CA SER A 33 13.15 -8.66 -6.92
C SER A 33 11.80 -9.17 -6.44
N ASN A 34 11.73 -10.45 -6.14
CA ASN A 34 10.54 -11.08 -5.57
C ASN A 34 10.34 -10.74 -4.08
N LEU A 35 11.42 -10.40 -3.36
CA LEU A 35 11.38 -9.99 -1.96
C LEU A 35 11.60 -8.48 -1.86
N LEU A 36 10.63 -7.76 -1.30
CA LEU A 36 10.64 -6.30 -1.14
C LEU A 36 10.09 -5.92 0.23
N ASN A 37 10.47 -4.74 0.74
CA ASN A 37 9.74 -4.13 1.85
C ASN A 37 8.39 -3.60 1.39
N TYR A 38 7.48 -3.41 2.34
CA TYR A 38 6.29 -2.60 2.13
C TYR A 38 6.10 -1.57 3.24
N LEU A 39 5.45 -0.47 2.87
CA LEU A 39 4.89 0.53 3.76
C LEU A 39 3.41 0.71 3.40
N ASP A 40 2.54 0.60 4.40
CA ASP A 40 1.12 0.84 4.28
C ASP A 40 0.73 2.12 5.01
N PHE A 41 -0.10 2.92 4.36
CA PHE A 41 -0.76 4.07 4.96
C PHE A 41 -2.26 3.96 4.69
N SER A 42 -3.10 4.27 5.68
CA SER A 42 -4.54 4.38 5.47
C SER A 42 -5.14 5.59 6.17
N LEU A 43 -6.22 6.10 5.57
CA LEU A 43 -7.05 7.17 6.11
C LEU A 43 -8.52 6.79 5.94
N ASP A 44 -9.24 6.72 7.05
CA ASP A 44 -10.66 6.37 7.07
C ASP A 44 -11.52 7.47 7.69
N VAL A 45 -12.76 7.54 7.24
CA VAL A 45 -13.81 8.39 7.82
C VAL A 45 -14.99 7.54 8.24
N ASN A 46 -15.50 7.79 9.44
CA ASN A 46 -16.69 7.10 9.93
C ASN A 46 -17.94 7.51 9.16
N VAL A 47 -18.70 6.52 8.69
CA VAL A 47 -19.90 6.73 7.87
C VAL A 47 -21.07 7.22 8.73
N GLY A 48 -21.25 6.68 9.93
CA GLY A 48 -22.26 7.14 10.88
C GLY A 48 -22.16 8.64 11.18
N ASP A 49 -20.95 9.14 11.40
CA ASP A 49 -20.70 10.56 11.62
C ASP A 49 -20.93 11.44 10.39
N LEU A 50 -20.66 10.94 9.18
CA LEU A 50 -20.86 11.69 7.94
C LEU A 50 -22.35 11.87 7.62
N PHE A 51 -23.17 10.86 7.93
CA PHE A 51 -24.60 10.86 7.63
C PHE A 51 -25.49 11.11 8.85
N ASN A 52 -24.89 11.31 10.03
CA ASN A 52 -25.58 11.46 11.32
C ASN A 52 -26.52 10.26 11.61
N GLN A 53 -26.03 9.04 11.37
CA GLN A 53 -26.74 7.77 11.54
C GLN A 53 -26.01 6.87 12.55
N LYS A 54 -26.60 6.69 13.74
CA LYS A 54 -25.98 5.90 14.82
C LYS A 54 -25.80 4.42 14.49
N ASP A 55 -26.73 3.87 13.71
CA ASP A 55 -26.68 2.46 13.29
C ASP A 55 -25.51 2.16 12.34
N TRP A 56 -24.80 3.20 11.85
CA TRP A 56 -23.67 3.10 10.93
C TRP A 56 -22.33 3.47 11.59
N GLU A 57 -22.28 3.59 12.93
CA GLU A 57 -21.05 3.93 13.65
C GLU A 57 -19.93 2.88 13.50
N ASN A 58 -20.25 1.66 13.05
CA ASN A 58 -19.27 0.61 12.76
C ASN A 58 -18.89 0.50 11.26
N MET A 59 -19.35 1.44 10.44
CA MET A 59 -19.06 1.51 9.01
C MET A 59 -18.01 2.59 8.71
N TRP A 60 -17.03 2.26 7.88
CA TRP A 60 -15.91 3.13 7.51
C TRP A 60 -15.73 3.16 6.01
N VAL A 61 -15.44 4.33 5.45
CA VAL A 61 -14.92 4.48 4.09
C VAL A 61 -13.48 4.93 4.18
N GLY A 62 -12.61 4.25 3.44
CA GLY A 62 -11.17 4.39 3.58
C GLY A 62 -10.45 4.52 2.25
N TYR A 63 -9.32 5.21 2.29
CA TYR A 63 -8.29 5.16 1.27
C TYR A 63 -7.00 4.59 1.87
N SER A 64 -6.36 3.68 1.17
CA SER A 64 -5.03 3.18 1.53
C SER A 64 -4.05 3.22 0.37
N LEU A 65 -2.78 3.38 0.72
CA LEU A 65 -1.63 3.31 -0.15
C LEU A 65 -0.71 2.19 0.34
N HIS A 66 -0.60 1.14 -0.46
CA HIS A 66 0.39 0.08 -0.29
C HIS A 66 1.60 0.38 -1.17
N HIS A 67 2.68 0.82 -0.57
CA HIS A 67 3.95 1.08 -1.25
C HIS A 67 4.88 -0.10 -1.05
N ARG A 68 5.41 -0.66 -2.14
CA ARG A 68 6.48 -1.68 -2.08
C ARG A 68 7.77 -1.08 -2.59
N SER A 69 8.89 -1.38 -1.94
CA SER A 69 10.22 -0.95 -2.40
C SER A 69 11.37 -1.87 -1.97
N ALA A 70 12.46 -1.87 -2.74
CA ALA A 70 13.66 -2.62 -2.40
C ALA A 70 14.39 -1.98 -1.21
N ILE A 71 14.83 -2.80 -0.25
CA ILE A 71 15.59 -2.37 0.96
C ILE A 71 16.81 -1.49 0.62
N PHE A 72 17.42 -1.70 -0.55
CA PHE A 72 18.72 -1.14 -0.92
C PHE A 72 18.68 -0.24 -2.15
N GLU A 73 17.65 0.60 -2.28
CA GLU A 73 17.49 1.48 -3.43
C GLU A 73 18.69 2.42 -3.71
N ASN A 74 19.56 2.67 -2.73
CA ASN A 74 20.71 3.58 -2.85
C ASN A 74 22.08 2.93 -2.59
N ALA A 75 22.16 1.64 -2.30
CA ALA A 75 23.44 0.99 -2.06
C ALA A 75 24.05 0.51 -3.40
N SER A 76 24.94 1.32 -3.97
CA SER A 76 25.69 1.05 -5.21
C SER A 76 26.44 -0.30 -5.22
N GLN A 77 26.59 -0.92 -4.04
CA GLN A 77 27.30 -2.18 -3.80
C GLN A 77 26.50 -3.43 -4.21
N PHE A 78 25.17 -3.33 -4.39
CA PHE A 78 24.29 -4.48 -4.68
C PHE A 78 23.76 -4.53 -6.13
N GLY A 79 24.28 -3.66 -7.01
CA GLY A 79 23.79 -3.57 -8.40
C GLY A 79 22.45 -2.84 -8.52
N ARG A 80 21.95 -2.65 -9.75
CA ARG A 80 20.67 -1.96 -10.05
C ARG A 80 19.43 -2.82 -9.66
N ILE A 81 19.48 -3.50 -8.52
CA ILE A 81 18.34 -4.23 -7.98
C ILE A 81 17.45 -3.21 -7.28
N LYS A 82 16.47 -2.73 -8.04
CA LYS A 82 15.45 -1.79 -7.59
C LYS A 82 14.11 -2.33 -8.02
N GLY A 83 13.12 -2.14 -7.17
CA GLY A 83 11.82 -2.69 -7.42
C GLY A 83 10.80 -2.16 -6.45
N GLY A 84 9.55 -2.12 -6.89
CA GLY A 84 8.48 -1.51 -6.14
C GLY A 84 7.37 -0.99 -7.04
N SER A 85 6.22 -0.73 -6.44
CA SER A 85 5.09 -0.06 -7.06
C SER A 85 4.18 0.48 -5.97
N ASN A 86 3.22 1.32 -6.37
CA ASN A 86 2.19 1.85 -5.48
C ASN A 86 0.83 1.27 -5.85
N TYR A 87 0.16 0.65 -4.88
CA TYR A 87 -1.22 0.21 -5.02
C TYR A 87 -2.11 1.11 -4.17
N ASN A 88 -3.00 1.83 -4.85
CA ASN A 88 -3.96 2.73 -4.25
C ASN A 88 -5.31 2.01 -4.14
N THR A 89 -5.92 2.01 -2.96
CA THR A 89 -7.18 1.31 -2.72
C THR A 89 -8.18 2.25 -2.08
N ILE A 90 -9.40 2.29 -2.60
CA ILE A 90 -10.57 2.83 -1.88
C ILE A 90 -11.38 1.63 -1.42
N TYR A 91 -11.74 1.59 -0.14
CA TYR A 91 -12.48 0.48 0.43
C TYR A 91 -13.59 0.94 1.35
N PHE A 92 -14.48 -0.01 1.62
CA PHE A 92 -15.53 0.11 2.61
C PHE A 92 -15.32 -1.00 3.65
N GLN A 93 -15.38 -0.67 4.94
CA GLN A 93 -15.13 -1.59 6.04
C GLN A 93 -16.30 -1.58 7.02
N TYR A 94 -16.65 -2.77 7.52
CA TYR A 94 -17.60 -2.98 8.61
C TYR A 94 -16.90 -3.65 9.79
N GLU A 95 -17.13 -3.16 11.00
CA GLU A 95 -16.58 -3.71 12.26
C GLU A 95 -17.67 -4.48 13.02
N PHE A 96 -17.42 -5.76 13.30
CA PHE A 96 -18.36 -6.70 13.93
C PHE A 96 -18.17 -6.80 15.44
#